data_AF-A0A959Q9X4-F1
#
_entry.id   AF-A0A959Q9X4-F1
#
_cell.length_a   1.000
_cell.length_b   1.000
_cell.length_c   1.000
_cell.angle_alpha   90.00
_cell.angle_beta   90.00
_cell.angle_gamma   90.00
#
_symmetry.space_group_name_H-M   'P 1'
#
loop_
_entity.id
_entity.type
_entity.pdbx_description
1 polymer ?
#
loop_
_entity_poly.entity_id
_entity_poly.type
_entity_poly.pdbx_seq_one_letter_code
_entity_poly.pdbx_strand_id
1 'polypeptide(L)'
;MFLSTFFVVFLLGVGQAQPEDRSKGLPTSFPVPHTDDMLFYLQRSRNENTVIYDLNRKADGTVDAGNPINVYYIRFARDGKPWPLKWIERKFAYGYSHKKLKNQSGFQIELVAYDERKIELIPS
;
A
#
# COMPACT_ATOMS: atom_id res chain seq x y z
N MET A 1 -2.92 50.96 -19.02
CA MET A 1 -2.77 49.66 -18.34
C MET A 1 -2.97 48.59 -19.40
N PHE A 2 -1.89 48.17 -20.08
CA PHE A 2 -1.97 47.23 -21.19
C PHE A 2 -2.08 45.81 -20.62
N LEU A 3 -3.21 45.15 -20.90
CA LEU A 3 -3.48 43.78 -20.49
C LEU A 3 -2.77 42.84 -21.47
N SER A 4 -1.66 42.24 -21.04
CA SER A 4 -0.91 41.28 -21.84
C SER A 4 -1.57 39.90 -21.75
N THR A 5 -2.32 39.52 -22.79
CA THR A 5 -2.88 38.18 -22.95
C THR A 5 -1.75 37.20 -23.25
N PHE A 6 -1.42 36.32 -22.30
CA PHE A 6 -0.52 35.19 -22.53
C PHE A 6 -1.29 34.06 -23.23
N PHE A 7 -1.00 33.83 -24.51
CA PHE A 7 -1.41 32.62 -25.21
C PHE A 7 -0.36 31.53 -24.94
N VAL A 8 -0.69 30.54 -24.11
CA VAL A 8 0.13 29.33 -23.97
C VAL A 8 -0.23 28.40 -25.12
N VAL A 9 0.65 28.30 -26.11
CA VAL A 9 0.55 27.30 -27.19
C VAL A 9 1.06 25.97 -26.64
N PHE A 10 0.14 25.02 -26.43
CA PHE A 10 0.49 23.63 -26.14
C PHE A 10 0.83 22.94 -27.47
N LEU A 11 2.12 22.84 -27.79
CA LEU A 11 2.57 21.99 -28.89
C LEU A 11 2.41 20.53 -28.48
N LEU A 12 1.38 19.87 -29.01
CA LEU A 12 1.20 18.42 -28.95
C LEU A 12 2.30 17.76 -29.78
N GLY A 13 3.47 17.55 -29.16
CA GLY A 13 4.43 16.59 -29.65
C GLY A 13 3.83 15.19 -29.51
N VAL A 14 3.39 14.59 -30.62
CA VAL A 14 3.09 13.16 -30.66
C VAL A 14 4.44 12.43 -30.59
N GLY A 15 4.96 12.27 -29.37
CA GLY A 15 6.04 11.34 -29.10
C GLY A 15 5.49 9.93 -29.27
N GLN A 16 6.01 9.19 -30.25
CA GLN A 16 5.81 7.75 -30.33
C GLN A 16 6.28 7.15 -28.99
N ALA A 17 5.35 6.65 -28.17
CA ALA A 17 5.67 5.98 -26.93
C ALA A 17 6.40 4.68 -27.26
N GLN A 18 7.74 4.73 -27.20
CA GLN A 18 8.58 3.55 -27.33
C GLN A 18 8.27 2.64 -26.13
N PRO A 19 8.00 1.33 -26.33
CA PRO A 19 7.76 0.43 -25.21
C PRO A 19 9.02 0.38 -24.35
N GLU A 20 9.00 1.10 -23.23
CA GLU A 20 10.06 0.99 -22.22
C GLU A 20 10.13 -0.46 -21.76
N ASP A 21 11.35 -1.00 -21.77
CA ASP A 21 11.64 -2.31 -21.17
C ASP A 21 11.22 -2.25 -19.70
N ARG A 22 10.08 -2.88 -19.38
CA ARG A 22 9.48 -2.88 -18.03
C ARG A 22 10.38 -3.51 -16.97
N SER A 23 11.47 -4.17 -17.39
CA SER A 23 12.47 -4.72 -16.48
C SER A 23 13.45 -3.66 -15.94
N LYS A 24 13.60 -2.51 -16.63
CA LYS A 24 14.42 -1.39 -16.14
C LYS A 24 13.82 -0.82 -14.86
N GLY A 25 14.32 -1.29 -13.72
CA GLY A 25 13.95 -0.83 -12.39
C GLY A 25 13.46 -1.94 -11.46
N LEU A 26 13.07 -3.11 -11.98
CA LEU A 26 12.64 -4.24 -11.16
C LEU A 26 13.77 -4.75 -10.27
N PRO A 27 13.47 -5.14 -9.01
CA PRO A 27 14.38 -5.95 -8.22
C PRO A 27 14.80 -7.22 -8.94
N THR A 28 16.06 -7.63 -8.78
CA THR A 28 16.60 -8.89 -9.33
C THR A 28 15.92 -10.11 -8.70
N SER A 29 15.45 -9.96 -7.46
CA SER A 29 14.60 -10.94 -6.78
C SER A 29 13.60 -10.23 -5.86
N PHE A 30 12.48 -10.88 -5.61
CA PHE A 30 11.48 -10.41 -4.65
C PHE A 30 11.57 -11.26 -3.39
N PRO A 31 11.97 -10.69 -2.24
CA PRO A 31 12.04 -11.45 -0.99
C PRO A 31 10.63 -11.84 -0.54
N VAL A 32 10.45 -13.08 -0.07
CA VAL A 32 9.18 -13.50 0.53
C VAL A 32 9.24 -13.21 2.04
N PRO A 33 8.48 -12.23 2.55
CA PRO A 33 8.45 -11.97 3.99
C PRO A 33 7.72 -13.11 4.73
N HIS A 34 8.00 -13.23 6.02
CA HIS A 34 7.28 -14.12 6.91
C HIS A 34 7.08 -13.46 8.27
N THR A 35 5.84 -13.45 8.75
CA THR A 35 5.44 -13.01 10.10
C THR A 35 4.31 -13.94 10.56
N ASP A 36 4.15 -14.10 11.88
CA ASP A 36 3.18 -15.07 12.43
C ASP A 36 1.71 -14.64 12.17
N ASP A 37 1.46 -13.33 12.13
CA ASP A 37 0.14 -12.74 11.92
C ASP A 37 -0.06 -12.21 10.48
N MET A 38 0.79 -12.61 9.52
CA MET A 38 0.73 -12.09 8.15
C MET A 38 -0.60 -12.42 7.48
N LEU A 39 -1.32 -11.40 7.04
CA LEU A 39 -2.50 -11.57 6.17
C LEU A 39 -2.06 -11.59 4.71
N PHE A 40 -1.31 -10.58 4.30
CA PHE A 40 -0.73 -10.44 2.97
C PHE A 40 0.35 -9.36 2.96
N TYR A 41 1.01 -9.19 1.81
CA TYR A 41 2.02 -8.16 1.61
C TYR A 41 1.95 -7.57 0.20
N LEU A 42 2.50 -6.37 0.02
CA LEU A 42 2.61 -5.69 -1.26
C LEU A 42 4.07 -5.41 -1.61
N GLN A 43 4.47 -5.81 -2.81
CA GLN A 43 5.76 -5.52 -3.41
C GLN A 43 5.59 -4.63 -4.63
N ARG A 44 6.62 -3.83 -4.93
CA ARG A 44 6.61 -2.88 -6.05
C ARG A 44 7.82 -3.06 -6.91
N SER A 45 7.69 -2.61 -8.16
CA SER A 45 8.78 -2.64 -9.13
C SER A 45 9.96 -1.72 -8.81
N ARG A 46 9.90 -0.85 -7.79
CA ARG A 46 10.92 0.20 -7.60
C ARG A 46 12.06 -0.20 -6.66
N ASN A 47 11.81 -1.09 -5.70
CA ASN A 47 12.80 -1.64 -4.77
C ASN A 47 12.25 -2.87 -4.05
N GLU A 48 13.11 -3.55 -3.31
CA GLU A 48 12.78 -4.76 -2.56
C GLU A 48 12.00 -4.50 -1.26
N ASN A 49 11.74 -3.24 -0.88
CA ASN A 49 10.99 -2.96 0.34
C ASN A 49 9.55 -3.44 0.18
N THR A 50 9.08 -4.17 1.18
CA THR A 50 7.78 -4.84 1.14
C THR A 50 6.87 -4.21 2.19
N VAL A 51 5.63 -3.89 1.81
CA VAL A 51 4.60 -3.46 2.77
C VAL A 51 3.92 -4.70 3.32
N ILE A 52 3.90 -4.86 4.63
CA ILE A 52 3.29 -5.97 5.35
C ILE A 52 1.96 -5.53 5.93
N TYR A 53 0.95 -6.40 5.83
CA TYR A 53 -0.35 -6.26 6.47
C TYR A 53 -0.51 -7.43 7.44
N ASP A 54 -0.19 -7.19 8.71
CA ASP A 54 -0.34 -8.18 9.78
C ASP A 54 -1.65 -7.97 10.52
N LEU A 55 -2.28 -9.05 10.97
CA LEU A 55 -3.37 -8.98 11.92
C LEU A 55 -2.88 -8.33 13.21
N ASN A 56 -3.58 -7.29 13.67
CA ASN A 56 -3.19 -6.60 14.90
C ASN A 56 -3.96 -7.19 16.09
N ARG A 57 -3.26 -7.97 16.89
CA ARG A 57 -3.79 -8.55 18.14
C ARG A 57 -3.35 -7.72 19.34
N LYS A 58 -4.25 -7.64 20.32
CA LYS A 58 -3.96 -7.14 21.66
C LYS A 58 -3.20 -8.21 22.44
N ALA A 59 -2.69 -7.83 23.61
CA ALA A 59 -1.98 -8.75 24.51
C ALA A 59 -2.83 -9.95 24.96
N ASP A 60 -4.16 -9.83 24.95
CA ASP A 60 -5.10 -10.91 25.27
C ASP A 60 -5.41 -11.83 24.06
N GLY A 61 -4.75 -11.63 22.91
CA GLY A 61 -4.93 -12.39 21.67
C GLY A 61 -6.12 -11.95 20.82
N THR A 62 -6.98 -11.06 21.32
CA THR A 62 -8.13 -10.52 20.57
C THR A 62 -7.68 -9.50 19.55
N VAL A 63 -8.39 -9.39 18.43
CA VAL A 63 -8.08 -8.39 17.40
C VAL A 63 -8.40 -6.98 17.92
N ASP A 64 -7.49 -6.04 17.68
CA ASP A 64 -7.73 -4.64 17.97
C ASP A 64 -8.80 -4.06 17.03
N ALA A 65 -10.02 -3.98 17.54
CA ALA A 65 -11.14 -3.45 16.77
C ALA A 65 -11.00 -2.00 16.32
N GLY A 66 -10.12 -1.19 16.94
CA GLY A 66 -9.83 0.18 16.49
C GLY A 66 -8.84 0.22 15.33
N ASN A 67 -7.94 -0.76 15.28
CA ASN A 67 -6.87 -0.87 14.29
C ASN A 67 -6.60 -2.35 13.98
N PRO A 68 -7.46 -3.05 13.23
CA PRO A 68 -7.41 -4.52 13.11
C PRO A 68 -6.23 -5.05 12.30
N ILE A 69 -5.52 -4.19 11.56
CA ILE A 69 -4.39 -4.56 10.72
C ILE A 69 -3.24 -3.58 10.99
N ASN A 70 -2.09 -4.11 11.37
CA ASN A 70 -0.87 -3.32 11.48
C ASN A 70 -0.17 -3.29 10.11
N VAL A 71 0.01 -2.08 9.57
CA VAL A 71 0.63 -1.88 8.25
C VAL A 71 1.96 -1.14 8.39
N TYR A 72 3.02 -1.76 7.88
CA TYR A 72 4.40 -1.27 7.98
C TYR A 72 5.28 -1.80 6.84
N TYR A 73 6.47 -1.24 6.67
CA TYR A 73 7.47 -1.75 5.74
C TYR A 73 8.37 -2.78 6.41
N ILE A 74 8.81 -3.79 5.67
CA ILE A 74 10.11 -4.43 5.88
C ILE A 74 11.07 -3.87 4.83
N ARG A 75 12.18 -3.28 5.27
CA ARG A 75 13.14 -2.63 4.37
C ARG A 75 14.24 -3.58 3.89
N PHE A 76 13.87 -4.54 3.04
CA PHE A 76 14.84 -5.51 2.49
C PHE A 76 15.98 -4.84 1.71
N ALA A 77 15.73 -3.72 1.04
CA ALA A 77 16.77 -2.95 0.36
C ALA A 77 17.78 -2.27 1.31
N ARG A 78 17.68 -2.47 2.62
CA ARG A 78 18.55 -1.85 3.64
C ARG A 78 18.99 -2.81 4.74
N ASP A 79 18.11 -3.05 5.71
CA ASP A 79 18.44 -3.78 6.94
C ASP A 79 17.47 -4.93 7.23
N GLY A 80 16.45 -5.14 6.38
CA GLY A 80 15.42 -6.15 6.58
C GLY A 80 14.55 -5.91 7.82
N LYS A 81 14.58 -4.69 8.39
CA LYS A 81 13.86 -4.39 9.64
C LYS A 81 12.48 -3.79 9.37
N PRO A 82 11.51 -4.03 10.28
CA PRO A 82 10.25 -3.31 10.31
C PRO A 82 10.46 -1.78 10.39
N TRP A 83 9.63 -1.04 9.67
CA TRP A 83 9.63 0.41 9.67
C TRP A 83 8.22 0.96 9.47
N PRO A 84 7.75 1.91 10.30
CA PRO A 84 6.38 2.39 10.21
C PRO A 84 6.13 3.18 8.92
N LEU A 85 4.91 3.11 8.40
CA LEU A 85 4.44 4.02 7.36
C LEU A 85 4.37 5.45 7.90
N LYS A 86 4.80 6.42 7.10
CA LYS A 86 4.53 7.83 7.35
C LYS A 86 3.04 8.13 7.17
N TRP A 87 2.58 9.23 7.76
CA TRP A 87 1.17 9.63 7.68
C TRP A 87 0.66 9.75 6.23
N ILE A 88 1.46 10.35 5.34
CA ILE A 88 1.12 10.51 3.91
C ILE A 88 0.96 9.15 3.22
N GLU A 89 1.89 8.22 3.46
CA GLU A 89 1.86 6.88 2.87
C GLU A 89 0.64 6.10 3.37
N ARG A 90 0.32 6.21 4.67
CA ARG A 90 -0.88 5.62 5.25
C ARG A 90 -2.15 6.24 4.67
N LYS A 91 -2.19 7.55 4.45
CA LYS A 91 -3.39 8.24 3.98
C LYS A 91 -3.70 8.02 2.50
N PHE A 92 -2.66 7.93 1.65
CA PHE A 92 -2.82 8.01 0.20
C PHE A 92 -2.27 6.81 -0.58
N ALA A 93 -1.62 5.85 0.08
CA ALA A 93 -1.07 4.68 -0.60
C ALA A 93 -1.45 3.38 0.11
N TYR A 94 -0.84 3.10 1.25
CA TYR A 94 -0.84 1.75 1.83
C TYR A 94 -1.76 1.57 3.04
N GLY A 95 -2.43 2.62 3.49
CA GLY A 95 -3.41 2.45 4.55
C GLY A 95 -4.65 1.69 4.07
N TYR A 96 -5.58 1.56 5.00
CA TYR A 96 -6.88 0.95 4.76
C TYR A 96 -7.91 1.67 5.63
N SER A 97 -9.18 1.48 5.29
CA SER A 97 -10.30 1.76 6.18
C SER A 97 -10.99 0.46 6.57
N HIS A 98 -11.67 0.45 7.71
CA HIS A 98 -12.38 -0.73 8.17
C HIS A 98 -13.73 -0.40 8.80
N LYS A 99 -14.62 -1.38 8.76
CA LYS A 99 -15.92 -1.37 9.44
C LYS A 99 -16.15 -2.76 10.03
N LYS A 100 -16.71 -2.83 11.23
CA LYS A 100 -17.17 -4.10 11.80
C LYS A 100 -18.31 -4.68 10.95
N LEU A 101 -18.28 -6.00 10.74
CA LEU A 101 -19.40 -6.72 10.14
C LEU A 101 -20.56 -6.82 11.15
N LYS A 102 -21.80 -6.67 10.69
CA LYS A 102 -22.98 -6.60 11.58
C LYS A 102 -23.31 -7.95 12.23
N ASN A 103 -23.10 -9.05 11.51
CA ASN A 103 -23.59 -10.38 11.88
C ASN A 103 -22.47 -11.40 12.13
N GLN A 104 -21.21 -10.95 12.19
CA GLN A 104 -20.03 -11.80 12.31
C GLN A 104 -18.95 -11.09 13.12
N SER A 105 -18.12 -11.87 13.81
CA SER A 105 -16.91 -11.37 14.46
C SER A 105 -15.84 -11.11 13.41
N GLY A 106 -15.97 -10.05 12.63
CA GLY A 106 -15.05 -9.71 11.55
C GLY A 106 -15.14 -8.27 11.08
N PHE A 107 -14.31 -7.92 10.10
CA PHE A 107 -14.18 -6.57 9.56
C PHE A 107 -14.26 -6.58 8.04
N GLN A 108 -14.96 -5.62 7.47
CA GLN A 108 -14.79 -5.26 6.07
C GLN A 108 -13.62 -4.28 5.97
N ILE A 109 -12.65 -4.59 5.11
CA ILE A 109 -11.43 -3.84 4.87
C ILE A 109 -11.46 -3.28 3.44
N GLU A 110 -11.12 -2.01 3.30
CA GLU A 110 -10.96 -1.32 2.01
C GLU A 110 -9.56 -0.70 1.97
N LEU A 111 -8.72 -1.16 1.04
CA LEU A 111 -7.34 -0.67 0.90
C LEU A 111 -7.33 0.65 0.15
N VAL A 112 -6.48 1.59 0.56
CA VAL A 112 -6.31 2.85 -0.16
C VAL A 112 -5.71 2.62 -1.56
N ALA A 113 -4.78 1.67 -1.69
CA ALA A 113 -4.16 1.30 -2.97
C ALA A 113 -5.11 0.52 -3.89
N TYR A 114 -6.22 0.00 -3.37
CA TYR A 114 -7.13 -0.87 -4.11
C TYR A 114 -8.54 -0.81 -3.53
N ASP A 115 -9.19 0.33 -3.73
CA ASP A 115 -10.51 0.67 -3.17
C ASP A 115 -11.68 0.01 -3.93
N GLU A 116 -11.42 -0.49 -5.15
CA GLU A 116 -12.40 -1.25 -5.94
C GLU A 116 -12.78 -2.60 -5.32
N ARG A 117 -11.96 -3.14 -4.39
CA ARG A 117 -12.23 -4.43 -3.74
C ARG A 117 -12.36 -4.30 -2.23
N LYS A 118 -13.43 -4.91 -1.73
CA LYS A 118 -13.69 -5.09 -0.30
C LYS A 118 -13.18 -6.46 0.11
N ILE A 119 -12.43 -6.50 1.21
CA ILE A 119 -11.87 -7.72 1.79
C ILE A 119 -12.59 -7.98 3.10
N GLU A 120 -13.08 -9.20 3.32
CA GLU A 120 -13.62 -9.61 4.61
C GLU A 120 -12.51 -10.26 5.44
N LEU A 121 -12.17 -9.65 6.57
CA LEU A 121 -11.26 -10.19 7.56
C LEU A 121 -12.08 -10.92 8.62
N ILE A 122 -11.99 -12.24 8.65
CA ILE A 122 -12.64 -13.12 9.62
C ILE A 122 -11.54 -13.73 10.51
N PRO A 123 -11.25 -13.16 11.69
CA PRO A 123 -10.26 -13.71 12.61
C PRO A 123 -10.75 -15.05 13.17
N SER A 124 -9.85 -16.03 13.17
CA SER A 124 -10.03 -17.33 13.83
C SER A 124 -9.76 -17.25 15.33
#